data_AF-A0A1S3LX81-F1
#
_entry.id   AF-A0A1S3LX81-F1
#
_cell.length_a   1.000
_cell.length_b   1.000
_cell.length_c   1.000
_cell.angle_alpha   90.00
_cell.angle_beta   90.00
_cell.angle_gamma   90.00
#
_symmetry.space_group_name_H-M   'P 1'
#
loop_
_entity.id
_entity.type
_entity.pdbx_description
1 polymer ?
#
loop_
_entity_poly.entity_id
_entity_poly.type
_entity_poly.pdbx_seq_one_letter_code
_entity_poly.pdbx_strand_id
1 'polypeptide(L)'
;MQLDKLVAEAAAKPAQEEVQQAQLQVQQAQLQVQQAQLQVQQAQLQVQQAQLQVQQAQLQVQQAQLQVQQAQLQVQQAQQASDQEIQSLKKSLSQARDQNQRPGGTTGGHTECTSNVLYVYGASASIESSKVSMQKTVSERDTEMGGLKKEVTRLPEQSAQAQEEVTRLRQEVTRLPEQSAQAQEEVTRLRQEVTRLQEQSTQAQEEVTRLRQEVTRLQEQSTQAQEEVTRLRQEVTRLQEQSTQAQEEVTRLRQEVTRLQEQSTQAEGEMTRLRQEVTRLQEQSTKAEGEMTRLRQEVTRLQEQSTKAEGEVTRLRQEVTRLQEQSTQAQEEVTRLRQEVTRLQKQSTQAQEEVTRLRQEVTRLQEQSTQAQEEVTRLREEVTRLQEQSTQAQEEVTRLRQELQEKMAPEEQQMADKKEKIKKASMGSKQKLNQLNIAKVQLAKEVEDMKQQREEQEVRLSSLRSWYEGRLHLQDREIRELKDHRNEQPQRNEPHDQGNNKLFRAAPHRQHHAHPGVGW
;
A
#
# COMPACT_ATOMS: atom_id res chain seq x y z
N MET A 1 17.54 80.13 -21.15
CA MET A 1 17.50 81.18 -22.21
C MET A 1 17.61 82.61 -21.68
N GLN A 2 16.70 83.10 -20.83
CA GLN A 2 16.74 84.52 -20.39
C GLN A 2 17.96 84.87 -19.53
N LEU A 3 18.33 84.02 -18.54
CA LEU A 3 19.56 84.21 -17.78
C LEU A 3 20.80 84.19 -18.68
N ASP A 4 20.85 83.29 -19.66
CA ASP A 4 21.96 83.16 -20.60
C ASP A 4 22.17 84.44 -21.41
N LYS A 5 21.07 85.01 -21.92
CA LYS A 5 21.12 86.30 -22.61
C LYS A 5 21.61 87.42 -21.69
N LEU A 6 21.11 87.49 -20.46
CA LEU A 6 21.54 88.47 -19.46
C LEU A 6 23.03 88.33 -19.09
N VAL A 7 23.57 87.10 -19.00
CA VAL A 7 25.00 86.86 -18.73
C VAL A 7 25.87 87.25 -19.92
N ALA A 8 25.41 87.09 -21.17
CA ALA A 8 26.14 87.60 -22.34
C ALA A 8 26.13 89.12 -22.37
N GLU A 9 24.97 89.73 -22.16
CA GLU A 9 24.87 91.19 -22.09
C GLU A 9 25.69 91.76 -20.92
N ALA A 10 25.78 91.06 -19.78
CA ALA A 10 26.61 91.48 -18.66
C ALA A 10 28.13 91.34 -18.92
N ALA A 11 28.56 90.30 -19.65
CA ALA A 11 29.97 90.11 -20.00
C ALA A 11 30.43 91.01 -21.17
N ALA A 12 29.56 91.25 -22.15
CA ALA A 12 29.88 92.08 -23.32
C ALA A 12 29.83 93.58 -23.02
N LYS A 13 28.97 94.05 -22.09
CA LYS A 13 28.85 95.47 -21.73
C LYS A 13 30.17 96.15 -21.37
N PRO A 14 30.98 95.69 -20.40
CA PRO A 14 32.22 96.38 -20.04
C PRO A 14 33.20 96.48 -21.21
N ALA A 15 33.39 95.42 -22.00
CA ALA A 15 34.23 95.45 -23.19
C ALA A 15 33.69 96.37 -24.29
N GLN A 16 32.36 96.43 -24.46
CA GLN A 16 31.70 97.35 -25.38
C GLN A 16 31.80 98.81 -24.92
N GLU A 17 31.73 99.08 -23.61
CA GLU A 17 31.90 100.40 -22.99
C GLU A 17 33.36 100.87 -23.12
N GLU A 18 34.36 100.01 -22.90
CA GLU A 18 35.78 100.30 -23.16
C GLU A 18 36.05 100.63 -24.64
N VAL A 19 35.51 99.83 -25.58
CA VAL A 19 35.61 100.11 -27.02
C VAL A 19 34.93 101.44 -27.38
N GLN A 20 33.78 101.77 -26.80
CA GLN A 20 33.11 103.06 -27.02
C GLN A 20 33.91 104.23 -26.45
N GLN A 21 34.51 104.09 -25.26
CA GLN A 21 35.34 105.11 -24.63
C GLN A 21 36.60 105.37 -25.46
N ALA A 22 37.28 104.33 -25.95
CA ALA A 22 38.44 104.46 -26.83
C ALA A 22 38.06 105.08 -28.19
N GLN A 23 36.90 104.72 -28.77
CA GLN A 23 36.38 105.38 -29.99
C GLN A 23 36.09 106.87 -29.78
N LEU A 24 35.54 107.25 -28.62
CA LEU A 24 35.32 108.66 -28.28
C LEU A 24 36.64 109.44 -28.16
N GLN A 25 37.68 108.83 -27.58
CA GLN A 25 39.03 109.42 -27.53
C GLN A 25 39.62 109.61 -28.95
N VAL A 26 39.46 108.62 -29.85
CA VAL A 26 39.85 108.79 -31.27
C VAL A 26 39.13 109.99 -31.91
N GLN A 27 37.83 110.15 -31.70
CA GLN A 27 37.07 111.28 -32.24
C GLN A 27 37.56 112.63 -31.68
N GLN A 28 37.85 112.71 -30.37
CA GLN A 28 38.38 113.92 -29.73
C GLN A 28 39.76 114.31 -30.28
N ALA A 29 40.68 113.35 -30.43
CA ALA A 29 42.00 113.59 -31.01
C ALA A 29 41.91 113.97 -32.50
N GLN A 30 40.98 113.37 -33.28
CA GLN A 30 40.72 113.78 -34.66
C GLN A 30 40.19 115.23 -34.76
N LEU A 31 39.34 115.66 -33.83
CA LEU A 31 38.86 117.04 -33.77
C LEU A 31 39.99 118.03 -33.46
N GLN A 32 40.92 117.65 -32.57
CA GLN A 32 42.13 118.44 -32.28
C GLN A 32 43.05 118.57 -33.52
N VAL A 33 43.25 117.50 -34.29
CA VAL A 33 43.99 117.55 -35.57
C VAL A 33 43.33 118.53 -36.54
N GLN A 34 41.99 118.50 -36.67
CA GLN A 34 41.26 119.44 -37.53
C GLN A 34 41.38 120.90 -37.06
N GLN A 35 41.34 121.14 -35.74
CA GLN A 35 41.52 122.48 -35.15
C GLN A 35 42.95 123.00 -35.40
N ALA A 36 43.98 122.17 -35.22
CA ALA A 36 45.37 122.53 -35.52
C ALA A 36 45.57 122.86 -37.01
N GLN A 37 44.99 122.06 -37.92
CA GLN A 37 45.02 122.33 -39.37
C GLN A 37 44.36 123.67 -39.73
N LEU A 38 43.22 124.01 -39.10
CA LEU A 38 42.55 125.29 -39.31
C LEU A 38 43.39 126.46 -38.77
N GLN A 39 44.05 126.29 -37.61
CA GLN A 39 44.97 127.28 -37.05
C GLN A 39 46.19 127.52 -37.97
N VAL A 40 46.78 126.47 -38.57
CA VAL A 40 47.84 126.62 -39.59
C VAL A 40 47.37 127.51 -40.74
N GLN A 41 46.17 127.27 -41.27
CA GLN A 41 45.61 128.05 -42.39
C GLN A 41 45.36 129.52 -41.99
N GLN A 42 44.82 129.76 -40.79
CA GLN A 42 44.58 131.11 -40.27
C GLN A 42 45.89 131.89 -40.07
N ALA A 43 46.89 131.27 -39.44
CA ALA A 43 48.20 131.89 -39.22
C ALA A 43 48.94 132.15 -40.55
N GLN A 44 48.84 131.24 -41.54
CA GLN A 44 49.37 131.47 -42.89
C GLN A 44 48.69 132.67 -43.58
N LEU A 45 47.37 132.83 -43.44
CA LEU A 45 46.64 133.98 -43.98
C LEU A 45 47.07 135.30 -43.31
N GLN A 46 47.26 135.31 -41.98
CA GLN A 46 47.80 136.47 -41.25
C GLN A 46 49.22 136.82 -41.71
N VAL A 47 50.09 135.83 -41.91
CA VAL A 47 51.44 136.00 -42.48
C VAL A 47 51.40 136.63 -43.88
N GLN A 48 50.40 136.33 -44.70
CA GLN A 48 50.21 136.96 -46.01
C GLN A 48 49.68 138.41 -45.88
N GLN A 49 48.72 138.66 -45.01
CA GLN A 49 48.16 139.99 -44.76
C GLN A 49 49.22 140.98 -44.23
N ALA A 50 50.03 140.55 -43.26
CA ALA A 50 51.11 141.36 -42.72
C ALA A 50 52.22 141.64 -43.76
N GLN A 51 52.53 140.68 -44.65
CA GLN A 51 53.43 140.91 -45.79
C GLN A 51 52.87 141.93 -46.79
N LEU A 52 51.56 141.92 -47.05
CA LEU A 52 50.93 142.93 -47.90
C LEU A 52 50.99 144.32 -47.27
N GLN A 53 50.82 144.44 -45.95
CA GLN A 53 51.00 145.69 -45.21
C GLN A 53 52.45 146.20 -45.27
N VAL A 54 53.45 145.32 -45.13
CA VAL A 54 54.87 145.68 -45.35
C VAL A 54 55.09 146.23 -46.76
N GLN A 55 54.56 145.58 -47.79
CA GLN A 55 54.68 146.06 -49.18
C GLN A 55 54.01 147.43 -49.39
N GLN A 56 52.84 147.65 -48.79
CA GLN A 56 52.15 148.94 -48.82
C GLN A 56 52.96 150.04 -48.11
N ALA A 57 53.53 149.76 -46.94
CA ALA A 57 54.40 150.69 -46.22
C ALA A 57 55.68 151.03 -47.02
N GLN A 58 56.31 150.03 -47.64
CA GLN A 58 57.47 150.23 -48.52
C GLN A 58 57.14 151.09 -49.74
N LEU A 59 55.96 150.90 -50.35
CA LEU A 59 55.50 151.73 -51.46
C LEU A 59 55.23 153.19 -51.01
N GLN A 60 54.67 153.38 -49.82
CA GLN A 60 54.48 154.72 -49.23
C GLN A 60 55.82 155.41 -48.94
N VAL A 61 56.83 154.70 -48.42
CA VAL A 61 58.20 155.22 -48.27
C VAL A 61 58.75 155.72 -49.60
N GLN A 62 58.63 154.93 -50.68
CA GLN A 62 59.11 155.31 -52.01
C GLN A 62 58.35 156.53 -52.58
N GLN A 63 57.02 156.59 -52.40
CA GLN A 63 56.22 157.73 -52.83
C GLN A 63 56.60 159.03 -52.09
N ALA A 64 56.76 158.97 -50.77
CA ALA A 64 57.18 160.11 -49.96
C ALA A 64 58.62 160.58 -50.30
N GLN A 65 59.54 159.64 -50.56
CA GLN A 65 60.89 159.96 -51.05
C GLN A 65 60.86 160.67 -52.42
N LEU A 66 60.00 160.21 -53.34
CA LEU A 66 59.84 160.83 -54.66
C LEU A 66 59.24 162.25 -54.55
N GLN A 67 58.26 162.46 -53.67
CA GLN A 67 57.70 163.78 -53.38
C GLN A 67 58.76 164.74 -52.81
N VAL A 68 59.63 164.28 -51.91
CA VAL A 68 60.75 165.07 -51.40
C VAL A 68 61.75 165.43 -52.51
N GLN A 69 62.04 164.52 -53.45
CA GLN A 69 62.88 164.85 -54.61
C GLN A 69 62.23 165.88 -55.55
N GLN A 70 60.92 165.78 -55.78
CA GLN A 70 60.18 166.77 -56.58
C GLN A 70 60.16 168.15 -55.91
N ALA A 71 59.95 168.22 -54.58
CA ALA A 71 60.01 169.46 -53.82
C ALA A 71 61.41 170.09 -53.87
N GLN A 72 62.48 169.30 -53.72
CA GLN A 72 63.87 169.77 -53.87
C GLN A 72 64.13 170.38 -55.25
N LEU A 73 63.64 169.75 -56.32
CA LEU A 73 63.81 170.25 -57.68
C LEU A 73 63.06 171.57 -57.89
N GLN A 74 61.84 171.70 -57.35
CA GLN A 74 61.06 172.94 -57.41
C GLN A 74 61.73 174.09 -56.64
N VAL A 75 62.32 173.82 -55.46
CA VAL A 75 63.12 174.81 -54.73
C VAL A 75 64.32 175.27 -55.56
N GLN A 76 65.09 174.34 -56.14
CA GLN A 76 66.23 174.71 -57.01
C GLN A 76 65.81 175.55 -58.23
N GLN A 77 64.67 175.24 -58.86
CA GLN A 77 64.13 176.02 -59.98
C GLN A 77 63.70 177.43 -59.54
N ALA A 78 63.07 177.58 -58.36
CA ALA A 78 62.70 178.88 -57.80
C ALA A 78 63.95 179.73 -57.46
N GLN A 79 65.00 179.13 -56.89
CA GLN A 79 66.29 179.78 -56.67
C GLN A 79 66.89 180.29 -57.99
N GLN A 80 66.97 179.43 -59.02
CA GLN A 80 67.57 179.79 -60.31
C GLN A 80 66.79 180.89 -61.05
N ALA A 81 65.47 180.88 -60.98
CA ALA A 81 64.64 181.96 -61.54
C ALA A 81 64.92 183.31 -60.83
N SER A 82 65.03 183.30 -59.50
CA SER A 82 65.35 184.47 -58.69
C SER A 82 66.71 185.08 -59.07
N ASP A 83 67.76 184.25 -59.18
CA ASP A 83 69.08 184.71 -59.60
C ASP A 83 69.08 185.30 -61.02
N GLN A 84 68.29 184.74 -61.94
CA GLN A 84 68.17 185.24 -63.31
C GLN A 84 67.44 186.60 -63.39
N GLU A 85 66.33 186.79 -62.67
CA GLU A 85 65.65 188.09 -62.60
C GLU A 85 66.51 189.15 -61.91
N ILE A 86 67.20 188.80 -60.83
CA ILE A 86 68.13 189.72 -60.15
C ILE A 86 69.28 190.13 -61.08
N GLN A 87 69.79 189.24 -61.94
CA GLN A 87 70.81 189.61 -62.94
C GLN A 87 70.25 190.46 -64.08
N SER A 88 69.05 190.17 -64.61
CA SER A 88 68.47 190.95 -65.70
C SER A 88 68.18 192.39 -65.27
N LEU A 89 67.59 192.59 -64.09
CA LEU A 89 67.31 193.90 -63.51
C LEU A 89 68.60 194.70 -63.24
N LYS A 90 69.66 194.07 -62.70
CA LYS A 90 70.97 194.70 -62.53
C LYS A 90 71.57 195.18 -63.86
N LYS A 91 71.43 194.40 -64.93
CA LYS A 91 71.97 194.71 -66.27
C LYS A 91 71.27 195.90 -66.92
N SER A 92 69.95 195.99 -66.79
CA SER A 92 69.17 197.17 -67.20
C SER A 92 69.61 198.42 -66.43
N LEU A 93 69.87 198.29 -65.12
CA LEU A 93 70.27 199.39 -64.25
C LEU A 93 71.69 199.90 -64.55
N SER A 94 72.62 199.06 -65.04
CA SER A 94 73.90 199.53 -65.58
C SER A 94 73.77 200.26 -66.92
N GLN A 95 72.92 199.78 -67.84
CA GLN A 95 72.76 200.41 -69.15
C GLN A 95 72.18 201.83 -69.08
N ALA A 96 71.30 202.10 -68.10
CA ALA A 96 70.80 203.44 -67.82
C ALA A 96 71.86 204.41 -67.28
N ARG A 97 73.00 203.90 -66.80
CA ARG A 97 74.09 204.71 -66.21
C ARG A 97 75.05 205.26 -67.27
N ASP A 98 75.38 204.46 -68.28
CA ASP A 98 76.40 204.77 -69.28
C ASP A 98 75.93 205.79 -70.35
N GLN A 99 74.63 205.96 -70.55
CA GLN A 99 74.08 206.93 -71.51
C GLN A 99 74.29 208.40 -71.11
N ASN A 100 74.67 208.69 -69.86
CA ASN A 100 74.75 210.04 -69.29
C ASN A 100 76.12 210.75 -69.47
N GLN A 101 77.02 210.27 -70.33
CA GLN A 101 78.39 210.85 -70.46
C GLN A 101 78.90 210.98 -71.92
N ARG A 102 78.55 212.09 -72.60
CA ARG A 102 79.30 212.61 -73.77
C ARG A 102 79.24 214.15 -73.83
N PRO A 103 80.37 214.88 -74.02
CA PRO A 103 80.38 216.35 -74.04
C PRO A 103 80.50 216.99 -75.44
N GLY A 104 79.87 218.16 -75.62
CA GLY A 104 80.30 219.22 -76.54
C GLY A 104 79.46 219.44 -77.81
N GLY A 105 78.82 220.62 -77.96
CA GLY A 105 78.17 221.02 -79.22
C GLY A 105 77.13 222.16 -79.18
N THR A 106 77.53 223.38 -78.83
CA THR A 106 76.81 224.67 -79.09
C THR A 106 75.38 224.92 -78.54
N THR A 107 75.27 225.95 -77.69
CA THR A 107 74.12 226.88 -77.49
C THR A 107 72.72 226.34 -77.13
N GLY A 108 72.35 226.45 -75.83
CA GLY A 108 70.96 226.37 -75.35
C GLY A 108 70.89 226.08 -73.83
N GLY A 109 70.33 226.99 -73.03
CA GLY A 109 70.50 226.96 -71.57
C GLY A 109 69.45 226.18 -70.76
N HIS A 110 69.90 225.56 -69.65
CA HIS A 110 69.16 225.23 -68.42
C HIS A 110 67.82 224.45 -68.51
N THR A 111 67.86 223.11 -68.45
CA THR A 111 66.75 222.29 -67.86
C THR A 111 67.15 220.88 -67.40
N GLU A 112 68.43 220.60 -67.16
CA GLU A 112 69.01 219.24 -67.34
C GLU A 112 69.36 218.47 -66.03
N CYS A 113 68.61 218.61 -64.92
CA CYS A 113 69.08 218.05 -63.63
C CYS A 113 68.09 217.30 -62.72
N THR A 114 66.76 217.37 -62.92
CA THR A 114 65.79 216.83 -61.94
C THR A 114 65.20 215.45 -62.30
N SER A 115 65.23 215.02 -63.56
CA SER A 115 64.55 213.77 -63.97
C SER A 115 65.31 212.48 -63.59
N ASN A 116 66.65 212.47 -63.75
CA ASN A 116 67.45 211.25 -63.66
C ASN A 116 67.52 210.60 -62.26
N VAL A 117 67.30 211.35 -61.17
CA VAL A 117 67.39 210.82 -59.81
C VAL A 117 66.20 209.91 -59.47
N LEU A 118 65.00 210.25 -59.95
CA LEU A 118 63.77 209.50 -59.68
C LEU A 118 63.78 208.10 -60.29
N TYR A 119 64.34 207.96 -61.50
CA TYR A 119 64.36 206.68 -62.21
C TYR A 119 65.23 205.62 -61.50
N VAL A 120 66.39 206.02 -60.98
CA VAL A 120 67.33 205.12 -60.28
C VAL A 120 66.74 204.65 -58.94
N TYR A 121 66.07 205.53 -58.19
CA TYR A 121 65.41 205.16 -56.94
C TYR A 121 64.20 204.25 -57.14
N GLY A 122 63.37 204.51 -58.16
CA GLY A 122 62.22 203.66 -58.49
C GLY A 122 62.63 202.23 -58.87
N ALA A 123 63.66 202.09 -59.73
CA ALA A 123 64.19 200.79 -60.11
C ALA A 123 64.77 200.01 -58.90
N SER A 124 65.44 200.70 -57.98
CA SER A 124 66.03 200.10 -56.78
C SER A 124 64.96 199.56 -55.82
N ALA A 125 63.88 200.32 -55.60
CA ALA A 125 62.74 199.89 -54.78
C ALA A 125 61.99 198.69 -55.38
N SER A 126 61.88 198.63 -56.72
CA SER A 126 61.28 197.48 -57.42
C SER A 126 62.09 196.19 -57.24
N ILE A 127 63.43 196.27 -57.32
CA ILE A 127 64.34 195.14 -57.10
C ILE A 127 64.18 194.59 -55.67
N GLU A 128 64.21 195.46 -54.66
CA GLU A 128 64.14 195.02 -53.25
C GLU A 128 62.77 194.41 -52.91
N SER A 129 61.68 194.94 -53.48
CA SER A 129 60.33 194.38 -53.34
C SER A 129 60.22 192.98 -53.98
N SER A 130 60.73 192.79 -55.20
CA SER A 130 60.71 191.46 -55.84
C SER A 130 61.55 190.44 -55.07
N LYS A 131 62.74 190.83 -54.61
CA LYS A 131 63.62 190.00 -53.77
C LYS A 131 62.92 189.53 -52.48
N VAL A 132 62.21 190.42 -51.77
CA VAL A 132 61.45 190.06 -50.56
C VAL A 132 60.29 189.10 -50.90
N SER A 133 59.59 189.32 -52.02
CA SER A 133 58.57 188.41 -52.52
C SER A 133 59.12 186.99 -52.74
N MET A 134 60.22 186.86 -53.48
CA MET A 134 60.82 185.57 -53.80
C MET A 134 61.43 184.87 -52.58
N GLN A 135 62.04 185.61 -51.64
CA GLN A 135 62.51 185.02 -50.38
C GLN A 135 61.37 184.42 -49.54
N LYS A 136 60.16 185.00 -49.60
CA LYS A 136 58.97 184.41 -48.94
C LYS A 136 58.58 183.07 -49.57
N THR A 137 58.55 182.99 -50.91
CA THR A 137 58.21 181.74 -51.64
C THR A 137 59.22 180.62 -51.36
N VAL A 138 60.52 180.93 -51.27
CA VAL A 138 61.55 179.95 -50.89
C VAL A 138 61.33 179.46 -49.44
N SER A 139 61.10 180.37 -48.50
CA SER A 139 60.85 180.03 -47.09
C SER A 139 59.62 179.13 -46.90
N GLU A 140 58.53 179.41 -47.63
CA GLU A 140 57.31 178.59 -47.61
C GLU A 140 57.58 177.17 -48.13
N ARG A 141 58.28 177.03 -49.27
CA ARG A 141 58.70 175.73 -49.82
C ARG A 141 59.64 174.97 -48.87
N ASP A 142 60.57 175.66 -48.20
CA ASP A 142 61.46 175.05 -47.19
C ASP A 142 60.68 174.52 -45.98
N THR A 143 59.59 175.18 -45.57
CA THR A 143 58.73 174.64 -44.50
C THR A 143 57.90 173.42 -44.92
N GLU A 144 57.40 173.37 -46.16
CA GLU A 144 56.75 172.15 -46.71
C GLU A 144 57.74 170.98 -46.82
N MET A 145 58.95 171.25 -47.30
CA MET A 145 60.09 170.32 -47.28
C MET A 145 60.40 169.80 -45.88
N GLY A 146 60.39 170.68 -44.87
CA GLY A 146 60.57 170.32 -43.45
C GLY A 146 59.45 169.42 -42.89
N GLY A 147 58.23 169.51 -43.46
CA GLY A 147 57.12 168.60 -43.17
C GLY A 147 57.33 167.21 -43.77
N LEU A 148 57.45 167.14 -45.10
CA LEU A 148 57.63 165.89 -45.84
C LEU A 148 58.84 165.08 -45.35
N LYS A 149 59.94 165.75 -44.99
CA LYS A 149 61.15 165.08 -44.47
C LYS A 149 60.93 164.39 -43.12
N LYS A 150 60.00 164.86 -42.28
CA LYS A 150 59.61 164.17 -41.02
C LYS A 150 58.75 162.94 -41.29
N GLU A 151 57.89 162.99 -42.30
CA GLU A 151 57.07 161.86 -42.71
C GLU A 151 57.92 160.70 -43.28
N VAL A 152 58.89 161.04 -44.14
CA VAL A 152 59.91 160.10 -44.65
C VAL A 152 60.73 159.45 -43.52
N THR A 153 60.94 160.13 -42.38
CA THR A 153 61.63 159.51 -41.23
C THR A 153 60.75 158.59 -40.37
N ARG A 154 59.41 158.68 -40.44
CA ARG A 154 58.51 157.86 -39.59
C ARG A 154 58.04 156.57 -40.27
N LEU A 155 57.84 156.59 -41.59
CA LEU A 155 57.39 155.40 -42.34
C LEU A 155 58.33 154.18 -42.22
N PRO A 156 59.68 154.31 -42.16
CA PRO A 156 60.58 153.17 -41.98
C PRO A 156 60.40 152.45 -40.64
N GLU A 157 60.06 153.17 -39.57
CA GLU A 157 59.83 152.61 -38.22
C GLU A 157 58.56 151.74 -38.20
N GLN A 158 57.51 152.19 -38.88
CA GLN A 158 56.28 151.40 -39.08
C GLN A 158 56.54 150.15 -39.94
N SER A 159 57.37 150.27 -40.98
CA SER A 159 57.79 149.11 -41.79
C SER A 159 58.63 148.09 -41.00
N ALA A 160 59.40 148.52 -39.99
CA ALA A 160 60.18 147.63 -39.14
C ALA A 160 59.28 146.84 -38.17
N GLN A 161 58.31 147.49 -37.54
CA GLN A 161 57.33 146.85 -36.65
C GLN A 161 56.50 145.78 -37.38
N ALA A 162 56.02 146.09 -38.59
CA ALA A 162 55.30 145.12 -39.42
C ALA A 162 56.18 143.92 -39.83
N GLN A 163 57.48 144.14 -40.05
CA GLN A 163 58.43 143.06 -40.36
C GLN A 163 58.66 142.13 -39.15
N GLU A 164 58.72 142.67 -37.93
CA GLU A 164 58.84 141.88 -36.70
C GLU A 164 57.60 140.98 -36.49
N GLU A 165 56.40 141.53 -36.69
CA GLU A 165 55.15 140.75 -36.63
C GLU A 165 55.11 139.61 -37.67
N VAL A 166 55.58 139.84 -38.90
CA VAL A 166 55.76 138.79 -39.91
C VAL A 166 56.72 137.69 -39.41
N THR A 167 57.79 138.01 -38.68
CA THR A 167 58.69 136.98 -38.13
C THR A 167 58.06 136.19 -36.99
N ARG A 168 57.30 136.85 -36.09
CA ARG A 168 56.58 136.20 -34.99
C ARG A 168 55.55 135.19 -35.52
N LEU A 169 54.70 135.62 -36.44
CA LEU A 169 53.66 134.78 -37.05
C LEU A 169 54.27 133.63 -37.87
N ARG A 170 55.43 133.82 -38.51
CA ARG A 170 56.17 132.73 -39.19
C ARG A 170 56.66 131.65 -38.23
N GLN A 171 57.11 132.00 -37.02
CA GLN A 171 57.50 131.02 -36.00
C GLN A 171 56.29 130.21 -35.51
N GLU A 172 55.13 130.85 -35.35
CA GLU A 172 53.87 130.19 -35.00
C GLU A 172 53.43 129.19 -36.08
N VAL A 173 53.45 129.60 -37.36
CA VAL A 173 53.21 128.72 -38.52
C VAL A 173 54.16 127.52 -38.58
N THR A 174 55.39 127.61 -38.05
CA THR A 174 56.31 126.46 -37.98
C THR A 174 56.07 125.50 -36.81
N ARG A 175 55.37 125.90 -35.75
CA ARG A 175 55.12 125.06 -34.55
C ARG A 175 53.79 124.30 -34.60
N LEU A 176 52.76 124.88 -35.22
CA LEU A 176 51.45 124.24 -35.37
C LEU A 176 51.49 122.89 -36.15
N PRO A 177 52.33 122.69 -37.19
CA PRO A 177 52.48 121.39 -37.85
C PRO A 177 53.06 120.28 -36.95
N GLU A 178 53.95 120.64 -36.02
CA GLU A 178 54.53 119.69 -35.06
C GLU A 178 53.46 119.19 -34.07
N GLN A 179 52.62 120.10 -33.57
CA GLN A 179 51.46 119.76 -32.75
C GLN A 179 50.43 118.91 -33.52
N SER A 180 50.18 119.24 -34.79
CA SER A 180 49.31 118.43 -35.65
C SER A 180 49.87 117.02 -35.91
N ALA A 181 51.20 116.85 -35.94
CA ALA A 181 51.83 115.54 -36.10
C ALA A 181 51.70 114.69 -34.82
N GLN A 182 51.94 115.28 -33.65
CA GLN A 182 51.76 114.62 -32.35
C GLN A 182 50.31 114.16 -32.12
N ALA A 183 49.33 115.01 -32.43
CA ALA A 183 47.91 114.64 -32.35
C ALA A 183 47.53 113.55 -33.36
N GLN A 184 48.16 113.51 -34.54
CA GLN A 184 47.94 112.46 -35.53
C GLN A 184 48.56 111.11 -35.11
N GLU A 185 49.71 111.12 -34.43
CA GLU A 185 50.31 109.93 -33.81
C GLU A 185 49.39 109.37 -32.71
N GLU A 186 48.86 110.24 -31.84
CA GLU A 186 47.87 109.87 -30.83
C GLU A 186 46.60 109.25 -31.43
N VAL A 187 46.07 109.81 -32.53
CA VAL A 187 44.97 109.20 -33.29
C VAL A 187 45.34 107.79 -33.78
N THR A 188 46.57 107.54 -34.22
CA THR A 188 46.99 106.18 -34.63
C THR A 188 47.13 105.22 -33.46
N ARG A 189 47.69 105.66 -32.32
CA ARG A 189 47.83 104.88 -31.09
C ARG A 189 46.46 104.46 -30.54
N LEU A 190 45.52 105.41 -30.44
CA LEU A 190 44.17 105.16 -29.95
C LEU A 190 43.37 104.24 -30.89
N ARG A 191 43.59 104.30 -32.21
CA ARG A 191 42.98 103.36 -33.16
C ARG A 191 43.48 101.92 -32.99
N GLN A 192 44.78 101.73 -32.77
CA GLN A 192 45.34 100.40 -32.48
C GLN A 192 44.73 99.82 -31.19
N GLU A 193 44.55 100.67 -30.16
CA GLU A 193 43.92 100.26 -28.90
C GLU A 193 42.43 99.88 -29.09
N VAL A 194 41.66 100.63 -29.90
CA VAL A 194 40.29 100.25 -30.28
C VAL A 194 40.25 98.87 -30.92
N THR A 195 41.16 98.56 -31.86
CA THR A 195 41.24 97.23 -32.49
C THR A 195 41.60 96.14 -31.47
N ARG A 196 42.58 96.38 -30.60
CA ARG A 196 42.99 95.44 -29.54
C ARG A 196 41.84 95.10 -28.59
N LEU A 197 41.05 96.09 -28.19
CA LEU A 197 39.87 95.90 -27.34
C LEU A 197 38.73 95.17 -28.07
N GLN A 198 38.55 95.41 -29.37
CA GLN A 198 37.57 94.68 -30.20
C GLN A 198 37.94 93.18 -30.35
N GLU A 199 39.21 92.86 -30.53
CA GLU A 199 39.70 91.47 -30.55
C GLU A 199 39.47 90.77 -29.21
N GLN A 200 39.82 91.43 -28.09
CA GLN A 200 39.60 90.90 -26.73
C GLN A 200 38.11 90.72 -26.42
N SER A 201 37.25 91.67 -26.80
CA SER A 201 35.79 91.55 -26.67
C SER A 201 35.23 90.36 -27.46
N THR A 202 35.82 90.05 -28.62
CA THR A 202 35.39 88.93 -29.46
C THR A 202 35.78 87.59 -28.82
N GLN A 203 37.04 87.46 -28.37
CA GLN A 203 37.52 86.25 -27.67
C GLN A 203 36.71 85.96 -26.39
N ALA A 204 36.39 87.00 -25.60
CA ALA A 204 35.55 86.86 -24.41
C ALA A 204 34.14 86.36 -24.75
N GLN A 205 33.54 86.84 -25.85
CA GLN A 205 32.21 86.41 -26.29
C GLN A 205 32.21 84.96 -26.83
N GLU A 206 33.29 84.52 -27.49
CA GLU A 206 33.49 83.12 -27.88
C GLU A 206 33.64 82.21 -26.64
N GLU A 207 34.43 82.61 -25.65
CA GLU A 207 34.59 81.87 -24.40
C GLU A 207 33.29 81.77 -23.60
N VAL A 208 32.52 82.86 -23.48
CA VAL A 208 31.18 82.86 -22.89
C VAL A 208 30.23 81.91 -23.63
N THR A 209 30.36 81.79 -24.96
CA THR A 209 29.57 80.85 -25.77
C THR A 209 29.98 79.40 -25.54
N ARG A 210 31.29 79.13 -25.49
CA ARG A 210 31.88 77.81 -25.18
C ARG A 210 31.48 77.32 -23.79
N LEU A 211 31.56 78.19 -22.79
CA LEU A 211 31.18 77.89 -21.41
C LEU A 211 29.66 77.61 -21.27
N ARG A 212 28.80 78.23 -22.07
CA ARG A 212 27.38 77.88 -22.10
C ARG A 212 27.12 76.50 -22.69
N GLN A 213 27.75 76.17 -23.80
CA GLN A 213 27.62 74.84 -24.40
C GLN A 213 28.04 73.76 -23.40
N GLU A 214 29.11 74.00 -22.65
CA GLU A 214 29.57 73.11 -21.57
C GLU A 214 28.58 73.05 -20.40
N VAL A 215 28.00 74.19 -19.96
CA VAL A 215 26.96 74.20 -18.92
C VAL A 215 25.70 73.45 -19.35
N THR A 216 25.24 73.61 -20.60
CA THR A 216 24.10 72.85 -21.15
C THR A 216 24.42 71.35 -21.21
N ARG A 217 25.61 70.97 -21.70
CA ARG A 217 26.09 69.58 -21.75
C ARG A 217 26.13 68.94 -20.35
N LEU A 218 26.58 69.68 -19.34
CA LEU A 218 26.60 69.23 -17.95
C LEU A 218 25.20 69.16 -17.32
N GLN A 219 24.27 70.04 -17.71
CA GLN A 219 22.86 69.96 -17.30
C GLN A 219 22.16 68.74 -17.90
N GLU A 220 22.40 68.43 -19.18
CA GLU A 220 21.92 67.21 -19.84
C GLU A 220 22.47 65.95 -19.16
N GLN A 221 23.78 65.88 -18.92
CA GLN A 221 24.40 64.76 -18.21
C GLN A 221 23.90 64.60 -16.77
N SER A 222 23.68 65.71 -16.05
CA SER A 222 23.09 65.70 -14.71
C SER A 222 21.64 65.17 -14.73
N THR A 223 20.86 65.55 -15.74
CA THR A 223 19.48 65.08 -15.92
C THR A 223 19.43 63.58 -16.22
N GLN A 224 20.26 63.10 -17.15
CA GLN A 224 20.39 61.66 -17.47
C GLN A 224 20.84 60.84 -16.25
N ALA A 225 21.80 61.33 -15.46
CA ALA A 225 22.22 60.69 -14.22
C ALA A 225 21.09 60.65 -13.17
N GLN A 226 20.28 61.70 -13.07
CA GLN A 226 19.14 61.75 -12.15
C GLN A 226 18.00 60.81 -12.58
N GLU A 227 17.77 60.65 -13.89
CA GLU A 227 16.85 59.65 -14.45
C GLU A 227 17.35 58.22 -14.18
N GLU A 228 18.64 57.95 -14.39
CA GLU A 228 19.24 56.64 -14.10
C GLU A 228 19.19 56.30 -12.60
N VAL A 229 19.50 57.25 -11.70
CA VAL A 229 19.32 57.08 -10.25
C VAL A 229 17.86 56.79 -9.90
N THR A 230 16.90 57.40 -10.60
CA THR A 230 15.47 57.14 -10.38
C THR A 230 15.07 55.74 -10.86
N ARG A 231 15.54 55.32 -12.04
CA ARG A 231 15.35 53.96 -12.60
C ARG A 231 15.95 52.88 -11.69
N LEU A 232 17.17 53.11 -11.19
CA LEU A 232 17.86 52.19 -10.27
C LEU A 232 17.16 52.11 -8.90
N ARG A 233 16.59 53.20 -8.39
CA ARG A 233 15.77 53.18 -7.17
C ARG A 233 14.51 52.33 -7.34
N GLN A 234 13.79 52.50 -8.45
CA GLN A 234 12.62 51.68 -8.78
C GLN A 234 12.98 50.19 -8.88
N GLU A 235 14.10 49.87 -9.53
CA GLU A 235 14.59 48.49 -9.64
C GLU A 235 14.99 47.90 -8.27
N VAL A 236 15.63 48.69 -7.40
CA VAL A 236 15.93 48.26 -6.01
C VAL A 236 14.65 47.99 -5.23
N THR A 237 13.62 48.83 -5.33
CA THR A 237 12.32 48.57 -4.68
C THR A 237 11.67 47.30 -5.22
N ARG A 238 11.66 47.11 -6.55
CA ARG A 238 11.11 45.90 -7.19
C ARG A 238 11.84 44.62 -6.73
N LEU A 239 13.16 44.68 -6.58
CA LEU A 239 13.96 43.56 -6.06
C LEU A 239 13.75 43.32 -4.56
N GLN A 240 13.50 44.37 -3.76
CA GLN A 240 13.12 44.24 -2.35
C GLN A 240 11.74 43.58 -2.18
N GLU A 241 10.76 43.94 -3.00
CA GLU A 241 9.45 43.30 -3.05
C GLU A 241 9.56 41.81 -3.41
N GLN A 242 10.30 41.48 -4.47
CA GLN A 242 10.56 40.09 -4.87
C GLN A 242 11.31 39.29 -3.79
N SER A 243 12.30 39.90 -3.12
CA SER A 243 13.01 39.28 -2.00
C SER A 243 12.09 39.01 -0.80
N THR A 244 11.13 39.90 -0.55
CA THR A 244 10.16 39.75 0.54
C THR A 244 9.18 38.62 0.24
N GLN A 245 8.62 38.57 -0.97
CA GLN A 245 7.73 37.49 -1.43
C GLN A 245 8.44 36.12 -1.39
N ALA A 246 9.71 36.04 -1.81
CA ALA A 246 10.50 34.82 -1.72
C ALA A 246 10.73 34.38 -0.26
N GLN A 247 10.96 35.33 0.66
CA GLN A 247 11.14 35.03 2.09
C GLN A 247 9.84 34.56 2.76
N GLU A 248 8.68 35.10 2.37
CA GLU A 248 7.36 34.61 2.77
C GLU A 248 7.09 33.20 2.25
N GLU A 249 7.41 32.92 0.98
CA GLU A 249 7.27 31.58 0.40
C GLU A 249 8.19 30.54 1.07
N VAL A 250 9.45 30.88 1.34
CA VAL A 250 10.37 30.03 2.13
C VAL A 250 9.80 29.77 3.53
N THR A 251 9.14 30.74 4.15
CA THR A 251 8.51 30.58 5.47
C THR A 251 7.29 29.66 5.40
N ARG A 252 6.43 29.82 4.39
CA ARG A 252 5.28 28.95 4.10
C ARG A 252 5.70 27.50 3.84
N LEU A 253 6.74 27.30 3.03
CA LEU A 253 7.28 25.98 2.71
C LEU A 253 7.91 25.29 3.93
N ARG A 254 8.58 26.04 4.82
CA ARG A 254 9.08 25.50 6.09
C ARG A 254 7.96 25.00 7.01
N GLN A 255 6.87 25.76 7.13
CA GLN A 255 5.69 25.34 7.92
C GLN A 255 5.07 24.05 7.35
N GLU A 256 4.94 23.96 6.02
CA GLU A 256 4.43 22.76 5.35
C GLU A 256 5.35 21.54 5.54
N VAL A 257 6.68 21.71 5.49
CA VAL A 257 7.64 20.64 5.81
C VAL A 257 7.49 20.14 7.25
N THR A 258 7.35 21.04 8.23
CA THR A 258 7.09 20.64 9.63
C THR A 258 5.77 19.87 9.75
N ARG A 259 4.69 20.35 9.12
CA ARG A 259 3.38 19.69 9.12
C ARG A 259 3.44 18.28 8.52
N LEU A 260 4.19 18.09 7.44
CA LEU A 260 4.39 16.78 6.80
C LEU A 260 5.28 15.85 7.65
N GLN A 261 6.27 16.38 8.36
CA GLN A 261 7.08 15.62 9.32
C GLN A 261 6.24 15.11 10.50
N GLU A 262 5.39 15.97 11.09
CA GLU A 262 4.44 15.57 12.14
C GLU A 262 3.45 14.48 11.66
N GLN A 263 2.93 14.61 10.43
CA GLN A 263 2.07 13.59 9.84
C GLN A 263 2.81 12.25 9.60
N SER A 264 4.09 12.30 9.21
CA SER A 264 4.92 11.10 9.05
C SER A 264 5.17 10.40 10.38
N THR A 265 5.52 11.12 11.45
CA THR A 265 5.77 10.51 12.76
C THR A 265 4.49 9.95 13.40
N GLN A 266 3.32 10.56 13.16
CA GLN A 266 2.04 9.97 13.53
C GLN A 266 1.80 8.65 12.79
N ALA A 267 1.98 8.61 11.47
CA ALA A 267 1.78 7.41 10.66
C ALA A 267 2.75 6.26 11.05
N GLU A 268 4.00 6.57 11.38
CA GLU A 268 4.97 5.60 11.93
C GLU A 268 4.54 5.06 13.30
N GLY A 269 3.98 5.91 14.17
CA GLY A 269 3.40 5.51 15.44
C GLY A 269 2.19 4.59 15.30
N GLU A 270 1.29 4.90 14.36
CA GLU A 270 0.13 4.06 14.03
C GLU A 270 0.55 2.72 13.40
N MET A 271 1.51 2.72 12.48
CA MET A 271 2.06 1.48 11.90
C MET A 271 2.74 0.62 12.96
N THR A 272 3.41 1.23 13.94
CA THR A 272 4.03 0.50 15.07
C THR A 272 2.98 -0.15 15.97
N ARG A 273 1.88 0.55 16.29
CA ARG A 273 0.74 -0.01 17.04
C ARG A 273 0.08 -1.16 16.27
N LEU A 274 -0.14 -1.01 14.97
CA LEU A 274 -0.72 -2.06 14.12
C LEU A 274 0.18 -3.30 14.05
N ARG A 275 1.51 -3.13 13.98
CA ARG A 275 2.47 -4.26 14.06
C ARG A 275 2.36 -5.00 15.38
N GLN A 276 2.30 -4.29 16.51
CA GLN A 276 2.12 -4.89 17.84
C GLN A 276 0.79 -5.66 17.95
N GLU A 277 -0.30 -5.11 17.41
CA GLU A 277 -1.60 -5.78 17.39
C GLU A 277 -1.60 -7.05 16.51
N VAL A 278 -0.95 -7.01 15.34
CA VAL A 278 -0.76 -8.21 14.50
C VAL A 278 0.03 -9.29 15.23
N THR A 279 1.12 -8.94 15.94
CA THR A 279 1.88 -9.90 16.77
C THR A 279 1.00 -10.48 17.89
N ARG A 280 0.21 -9.64 18.58
CA ARG A 280 -0.72 -10.09 19.63
C ARG A 280 -1.77 -11.07 19.10
N LEU A 281 -2.32 -10.82 17.91
CA LEU A 281 -3.28 -11.70 17.25
C LEU A 281 -2.63 -13.03 16.78
N GLN A 282 -1.36 -13.00 16.35
CA GLN A 282 -0.60 -14.22 16.02
C GLN A 282 -0.32 -15.08 17.26
N GLU A 283 0.02 -14.48 18.41
CA GLU A 283 0.13 -15.20 19.69
C GLU A 283 -1.21 -15.80 20.15
N GLN A 284 -2.33 -15.14 19.84
CA GLN A 284 -3.66 -15.68 20.14
C GLN A 284 -4.05 -16.83 19.19
N SER A 285 -3.77 -16.73 17.90
CA SER A 285 -4.01 -17.82 16.92
C SER A 285 -3.22 -19.08 17.30
N THR A 286 -1.92 -18.93 17.55
CA THR A 286 -1.05 -20.06 17.90
C THR A 286 -1.42 -20.73 19.23
N LYS A 287 -1.93 -19.97 20.21
CA LYS A 287 -2.53 -20.55 21.43
C LYS A 287 -3.81 -21.33 21.12
N ALA A 288 -4.73 -20.76 20.33
CA ALA A 288 -5.98 -21.43 19.94
C ALA A 288 -5.72 -22.70 19.11
N GLU A 289 -4.73 -22.71 18.22
CA GLU A 289 -4.27 -23.89 17.47
C GLU A 289 -3.72 -24.98 18.41
N GLY A 290 -2.98 -24.59 19.46
CA GLY A 290 -2.51 -25.51 20.50
C GLY A 290 -3.65 -26.12 21.32
N GLU A 291 -4.66 -25.32 21.70
CA GLU A 291 -5.85 -25.80 22.40
C GLU A 291 -6.72 -26.71 21.51
N MET A 292 -6.93 -26.34 20.25
CA MET A 292 -7.61 -27.15 19.24
C MET A 292 -6.91 -28.50 19.02
N THR A 293 -5.57 -28.53 19.07
CA THR A 293 -4.77 -29.76 18.97
C THR A 293 -4.94 -30.64 20.20
N ARG A 294 -4.95 -30.07 21.41
CA ARG A 294 -5.22 -30.80 22.66
C ARG A 294 -6.65 -31.37 22.68
N LEU A 295 -7.64 -30.60 22.27
CA LEU A 295 -9.04 -31.04 22.18
C LEU A 295 -9.21 -32.19 21.19
N ARG A 296 -8.52 -32.16 20.04
CA ARG A 296 -8.50 -33.29 19.09
C ARG A 296 -7.91 -34.56 19.72
N GLN A 297 -6.78 -34.45 20.42
CA GLN A 297 -6.17 -35.58 21.12
C GLN A 297 -7.11 -36.17 22.19
N GLU A 298 -7.80 -35.32 22.95
CA GLU A 298 -8.77 -35.75 23.96
C GLU A 298 -9.99 -36.44 23.34
N VAL A 299 -10.51 -35.93 22.22
CA VAL A 299 -11.59 -36.59 21.46
C VAL A 299 -11.16 -37.98 20.98
N THR A 300 -9.94 -38.13 20.43
CA THR A 300 -9.41 -39.45 20.05
C THR A 300 -9.27 -40.39 21.25
N ARG A 301 -8.78 -39.88 22.39
CA ARG A 301 -8.68 -40.66 23.65
C ARG A 301 -10.05 -41.14 24.15
N LEU A 302 -11.07 -40.29 24.07
CA LEU A 302 -12.45 -40.64 24.44
C LEU A 302 -13.09 -41.64 23.46
N GLN A 303 -12.78 -41.55 22.16
CA GLN A 303 -13.21 -42.54 21.16
C GLN A 303 -12.57 -43.92 21.40
N GLU A 304 -11.28 -43.97 21.76
CA GLU A 304 -10.63 -45.21 22.21
C GLU A 304 -11.26 -45.78 23.48
N GLN A 305 -11.70 -44.93 24.41
CA GLN A 305 -12.38 -45.39 25.63
C GLN A 305 -13.79 -45.91 25.34
N SER A 306 -14.55 -45.26 24.44
CA SER A 306 -15.88 -45.74 24.00
C SER A 306 -15.79 -47.11 23.35
N THR A 307 -14.90 -47.27 22.36
CA THR A 307 -14.73 -48.54 21.64
C THR A 307 -14.24 -49.69 22.55
N LYS A 308 -13.40 -49.41 23.55
CA LYS A 308 -13.04 -50.38 24.61
C LYS A 308 -14.26 -50.77 25.46
N ALA A 309 -15.05 -49.80 25.91
CA ALA A 309 -16.27 -50.05 26.69
C ALA A 309 -17.35 -50.81 25.90
N GLU A 310 -17.53 -50.50 24.61
CA GLU A 310 -18.42 -51.24 23.70
C GLU A 310 -17.97 -52.71 23.54
N GLY A 311 -16.66 -52.96 23.47
CA GLY A 311 -16.06 -54.30 23.50
C GLY A 311 -16.34 -55.05 24.80
N GLU A 312 -16.18 -54.39 25.96
CA GLU A 312 -16.49 -54.98 27.26
C GLU A 312 -17.99 -55.28 27.43
N VAL A 313 -18.87 -54.36 27.02
CA VAL A 313 -20.33 -54.58 27.00
C VAL A 313 -20.69 -55.76 26.10
N THR A 314 -20.03 -55.92 24.95
CA THR A 314 -20.24 -57.05 24.05
C THR A 314 -19.79 -58.37 24.69
N ARG A 315 -18.62 -58.40 25.35
CA ARG A 315 -18.14 -59.58 26.09
C ARG A 315 -19.05 -59.95 27.26
N LEU A 316 -19.53 -58.95 28.01
CA LEU A 316 -20.46 -59.16 29.14
C LEU A 316 -21.82 -59.68 28.66
N ARG A 317 -22.33 -59.23 27.51
CA ARG A 317 -23.55 -59.78 26.90
C ARG A 317 -23.38 -61.25 26.54
N GLN A 318 -22.27 -61.63 25.91
CA GLN A 318 -21.96 -63.03 25.58
C GLN A 318 -21.88 -63.91 26.84
N GLU A 319 -21.24 -63.42 27.90
CA GLU A 319 -21.15 -64.14 29.17
C GLU A 319 -22.52 -64.29 29.85
N VAL A 320 -23.38 -63.27 29.80
CA VAL A 320 -24.77 -63.37 30.30
C VAL A 320 -25.55 -64.42 29.51
N THR A 321 -25.45 -64.47 28.17
CA THR A 321 -26.10 -65.51 27.36
C THR A 321 -25.58 -66.91 27.73
N ARG A 322 -24.26 -67.08 27.87
CA ARG A 322 -23.63 -68.34 28.29
C ARG A 322 -24.12 -68.81 29.67
N LEU A 323 -24.27 -67.88 30.62
CA LEU A 323 -24.80 -68.18 31.96
C LEU A 323 -26.31 -68.48 31.94
N GLN A 324 -27.08 -67.87 31.04
CA GLN A 324 -28.50 -68.20 30.82
C GLN A 324 -28.67 -69.61 30.25
N GLU A 325 -27.84 -70.00 29.28
CA GLU A 325 -27.80 -71.37 28.74
C GLU A 325 -27.45 -72.40 29.83
N GLN A 326 -26.40 -72.15 30.62
CA GLN A 326 -26.02 -73.02 31.75
C GLN A 326 -27.10 -73.10 32.83
N SER A 327 -27.77 -72.00 33.14
CA SER A 327 -28.91 -71.96 34.07
C SER A 327 -30.10 -72.79 33.54
N THR A 328 -30.36 -72.73 32.24
CA THR A 328 -31.42 -73.51 31.58
C THR A 328 -31.12 -75.00 31.64
N GLN A 329 -29.90 -75.41 31.29
CA GLN A 329 -29.44 -76.80 31.39
C GLN A 329 -29.53 -77.32 32.83
N ALA A 330 -29.10 -76.53 33.82
CA ALA A 330 -29.22 -76.89 35.23
C ALA A 330 -30.69 -77.06 35.67
N GLN A 331 -31.60 -76.23 35.17
CA GLN A 331 -33.04 -76.32 35.45
C GLN A 331 -33.68 -77.57 34.81
N GLU A 332 -33.22 -77.97 33.62
CA GLU A 332 -33.58 -79.24 32.98
C GLU A 332 -33.05 -80.44 33.78
N GLU A 333 -31.79 -80.42 34.24
CA GLU A 333 -31.22 -81.45 35.11
C GLU A 333 -31.99 -81.59 36.43
N VAL A 334 -32.32 -80.48 37.09
CA VAL A 334 -33.16 -80.46 38.31
C VAL A 334 -34.55 -81.05 38.02
N THR A 335 -35.12 -80.79 36.85
CA THR A 335 -36.42 -81.35 36.44
C THR A 335 -36.33 -82.86 36.21
N ARG A 336 -35.28 -83.33 35.52
CA ARG A 336 -34.97 -84.76 35.32
C ARG A 336 -34.76 -85.49 36.65
N LEU A 337 -33.98 -84.92 37.55
CA LEU A 337 -33.72 -85.48 38.88
C LEU A 337 -35.00 -85.53 39.75
N ARG A 338 -35.88 -84.52 39.66
CA ARG A 338 -37.20 -84.55 40.33
C ARG A 338 -38.08 -85.67 39.81
N GLN A 339 -38.13 -85.89 38.49
CA GLN A 339 -38.87 -87.03 37.91
C GLN A 339 -38.31 -88.38 38.39
N GLU A 340 -36.99 -88.52 38.45
CA GLU A 340 -36.32 -89.72 38.94
C GLU A 340 -36.59 -89.98 40.43
N VAL A 341 -36.57 -88.94 41.28
CA VAL A 341 -36.97 -89.05 42.69
C VAL A 341 -38.43 -89.51 42.82
N THR A 342 -39.36 -88.95 42.05
CA THR A 342 -40.78 -89.41 42.04
C THR A 342 -40.89 -90.87 41.58
N ARG A 343 -40.09 -91.29 40.60
CA ARG A 343 -40.04 -92.69 40.11
C ARG A 343 -39.53 -93.64 41.20
N LEU A 344 -38.45 -93.28 41.89
CA LEU A 344 -37.88 -94.04 43.00
C LEU A 344 -38.81 -94.08 44.22
N GLN A 345 -39.50 -92.99 44.54
CA GLN A 345 -40.55 -92.96 45.57
C GLN A 345 -41.66 -93.96 45.26
N LYS A 346 -42.16 -94.00 44.01
CA LYS A 346 -43.19 -94.98 43.59
C LYS A 346 -42.68 -96.42 43.69
N GLN A 347 -41.43 -96.69 43.32
CA GLN A 347 -40.85 -98.03 43.52
C GLN A 347 -40.71 -98.37 45.00
N SER A 348 -40.35 -97.41 45.85
CA SER A 348 -40.27 -97.60 47.30
C SER A 348 -41.63 -97.89 47.93
N THR A 349 -42.72 -97.22 47.51
CA THR A 349 -44.07 -97.54 48.01
C THR A 349 -44.52 -98.92 47.55
N GLN A 350 -44.27 -99.30 46.30
CA GLN A 350 -44.57 -100.65 45.80
C GLN A 350 -43.79 -101.74 46.55
N ALA A 351 -42.50 -101.52 46.84
CA ALA A 351 -41.71 -102.43 47.66
C ALA A 351 -42.25 -102.52 49.11
N GLN A 352 -42.72 -101.41 49.68
CA GLN A 352 -43.34 -101.39 51.01
C GLN A 352 -44.69 -102.14 51.04
N GLU A 353 -45.49 -102.04 49.97
CA GLU A 353 -46.71 -102.84 49.76
C GLU A 353 -46.38 -104.34 49.66
N GLU A 354 -45.35 -104.72 48.89
CA GLU A 354 -44.90 -106.12 48.79
C GLU A 354 -44.39 -106.66 50.13
N VAL A 355 -43.59 -105.90 50.89
CA VAL A 355 -43.16 -106.26 52.25
C VAL A 355 -44.36 -106.43 53.19
N THR A 356 -45.40 -105.61 53.05
CA THR A 356 -46.62 -105.72 53.86
C THR A 356 -47.43 -106.97 53.50
N ARG A 357 -47.56 -107.28 52.20
CA ARG A 357 -48.19 -108.52 51.70
C ARG A 357 -47.43 -109.77 52.17
N LEU A 358 -46.10 -109.76 52.09
CA LEU A 358 -45.25 -110.86 52.55
C LEU A 358 -45.33 -111.07 54.07
N ARG A 359 -45.46 -109.99 54.86
CA ARG A 359 -45.71 -110.10 56.31
C ARG A 359 -47.06 -110.75 56.61
N GLN A 360 -48.13 -110.37 55.91
CA GLN A 360 -49.44 -111.01 56.06
C GLN A 360 -49.39 -112.50 55.71
N GLU A 361 -48.69 -112.87 54.64
CA GLU A 361 -48.51 -114.27 54.26
C GLU A 361 -47.69 -115.07 55.29
N VAL A 362 -46.66 -114.47 55.89
CA VAL A 362 -45.93 -115.07 57.02
C VAL A 362 -46.84 -115.29 58.22
N THR A 363 -47.68 -114.32 58.60
CA THR A 363 -48.66 -114.50 59.69
C THR A 363 -49.63 -115.64 59.37
N ARG A 364 -50.17 -115.70 58.15
CA ARG A 364 -51.08 -116.76 57.70
C ARG A 364 -50.42 -118.15 57.75
N LEU A 365 -49.15 -118.25 57.37
CA LEU A 365 -48.37 -119.48 57.47
C LEU A 365 -48.05 -119.86 58.92
N GLN A 366 -47.86 -118.90 59.82
CA GLN A 366 -47.72 -119.15 61.25
C GLN A 366 -49.03 -119.68 61.86
N GLU A 367 -50.19 -119.11 61.52
CA GLU A 367 -51.52 -119.59 61.95
C GLU A 367 -51.77 -121.03 61.47
N GLN A 368 -51.47 -121.33 60.19
CA GLN A 368 -51.55 -122.70 59.66
C GLN A 368 -50.57 -123.66 60.36
N SER A 369 -49.38 -123.18 60.73
CA SER A 369 -48.40 -123.98 61.49
C SER A 369 -48.90 -124.29 62.91
N THR A 370 -49.57 -123.36 63.60
CA THR A 370 -50.16 -123.64 64.92
C THR A 370 -51.33 -124.61 64.82
N GLN A 371 -52.21 -124.49 63.82
CA GLN A 371 -53.30 -125.45 63.60
C GLN A 371 -52.78 -126.87 63.31
N ALA A 372 -51.71 -127.00 62.51
CA ALA A 372 -51.05 -128.28 62.27
C ALA A 372 -50.41 -128.85 63.56
N GLN A 373 -49.86 -127.98 64.42
CA GLN A 373 -49.32 -128.39 65.72
C GLN A 373 -50.41 -128.89 66.67
N GLU A 374 -51.59 -128.24 66.67
CA GLU A 374 -52.78 -128.64 67.45
C GLU A 374 -53.34 -130.00 66.99
N GLU A 375 -53.41 -130.25 65.67
CA GLU A 375 -53.74 -131.57 65.12
C GLU A 375 -52.74 -132.64 65.57
N VAL A 376 -51.43 -132.35 65.55
CA VAL A 376 -50.39 -133.27 66.02
C VAL A 376 -50.53 -133.58 67.52
N THR A 377 -50.93 -132.62 68.36
CA THR A 377 -51.25 -132.92 69.77
C THR A 377 -52.50 -133.78 69.91
N ARG A 378 -53.60 -133.48 69.20
CA ARG A 378 -54.84 -134.28 69.25
C ARG A 378 -54.62 -135.73 68.82
N LEU A 379 -53.82 -135.94 67.76
CA LEU A 379 -53.46 -137.27 67.27
C LEU A 379 -52.56 -138.03 68.26
N ARG A 380 -51.70 -137.34 69.03
CA ARG A 380 -50.91 -137.97 70.11
C ARG A 380 -51.79 -138.43 71.27
N GLU A 381 -52.75 -137.61 71.70
CA GLU A 381 -53.71 -137.97 72.76
C GLU A 381 -54.54 -139.20 72.36
N GLU A 382 -54.98 -139.26 71.10
CA GLU A 382 -55.70 -140.41 70.53
C GLU A 382 -54.83 -141.68 70.48
N VAL A 383 -53.54 -141.56 70.14
CA VAL A 383 -52.59 -142.68 70.21
C VAL A 383 -52.42 -143.18 71.64
N THR A 384 -52.25 -142.32 72.63
CA THR A 384 -52.14 -142.75 74.04
C THR A 384 -53.41 -143.46 74.52
N ARG A 385 -54.60 -142.95 74.17
CA ARG A 385 -55.89 -143.58 74.51
C ARG A 385 -56.02 -144.98 73.90
N LEU A 386 -55.54 -145.17 72.68
CA LEU A 386 -55.52 -146.49 72.01
C LEU A 386 -54.49 -147.44 72.64
N GLN A 387 -53.37 -146.93 73.15
CA GLN A 387 -52.40 -147.75 73.90
C GLN A 387 -52.97 -148.24 75.23
N GLU A 388 -53.67 -147.39 75.98
CA GLU A 388 -54.34 -147.77 77.24
C GLU A 388 -55.39 -148.87 77.03
N GLN A 389 -56.23 -148.73 76.00
CA GLN A 389 -57.20 -149.76 75.59
C GLN A 389 -56.51 -151.07 75.21
N SER A 390 -55.37 -151.01 74.51
CA SER A 390 -54.58 -152.19 74.17
C SER A 390 -54.01 -152.89 75.42
N THR A 391 -53.59 -152.16 76.44
CA THR A 391 -53.10 -152.76 77.70
C THR A 391 -54.21 -153.45 78.49
N GLN A 392 -55.41 -152.85 78.60
CA GLN A 392 -56.54 -153.48 79.29
C GLN A 392 -56.99 -154.79 78.62
N ALA A 393 -57.02 -154.83 77.28
CA ALA A 393 -57.31 -156.06 76.54
C ALA A 393 -56.26 -157.16 76.79
N GLN A 394 -54.99 -156.78 76.98
CA GLN A 394 -53.91 -157.73 77.25
C GLN A 394 -54.04 -158.40 78.63
N GLU A 395 -54.54 -157.68 79.64
CA GLU A 395 -54.73 -158.18 81.01
C GLU A 395 -55.89 -159.19 81.11
N GLU A 396 -56.99 -158.98 80.39
CA GLU A 396 -58.10 -159.95 80.28
C GLU A 396 -57.62 -161.29 79.68
N VAL A 397 -56.79 -161.23 78.64
CA VAL A 397 -56.22 -162.41 77.96
C VAL A 397 -55.28 -163.20 78.87
N THR A 398 -54.58 -162.56 79.81
CA THR A 398 -53.78 -163.28 80.82
C THR A 398 -54.64 -163.93 81.90
N ARG A 399 -55.69 -163.25 82.39
CA ARG A 399 -56.60 -163.79 83.42
C ARG A 399 -57.25 -165.09 82.98
N LEU A 400 -57.82 -165.11 81.77
CA LEU A 400 -58.51 -166.27 81.19
C LEU A 400 -57.59 -167.47 80.89
N ARG A 401 -56.26 -167.30 80.89
CA ARG A 401 -55.31 -168.41 80.70
C ARG A 401 -55.03 -169.19 81.98
N GLN A 402 -55.09 -168.58 83.16
CA GLN A 402 -54.78 -169.27 84.41
C GLN A 402 -55.91 -170.23 84.82
N GLU A 403 -57.18 -169.81 84.72
CA GLU A 403 -58.34 -170.64 85.11
C GLU A 403 -58.46 -171.95 84.30
N LEU A 404 -57.97 -171.97 83.06
CA LEU A 404 -57.97 -173.16 82.21
C LEU A 404 -56.92 -174.20 82.61
N GLN A 405 -55.88 -173.80 83.34
CA GLN A 405 -54.68 -174.61 83.52
C GLN A 405 -54.71 -175.53 84.76
N GLU A 406 -55.53 -175.23 85.77
CA GLU A 406 -55.60 -176.02 87.01
C GLU A 406 -56.44 -177.31 86.90
N LYS A 407 -57.34 -177.44 85.92
CA LYS A 407 -58.25 -178.61 85.81
C LYS A 407 -57.77 -179.76 84.92
N MET A 408 -56.68 -179.58 84.16
CA MET A 408 -56.20 -180.58 83.19
C MET A 408 -55.24 -181.64 83.75
N ALA A 409 -54.83 -181.52 85.02
CA ALA A 409 -53.69 -182.26 85.56
C ALA A 409 -53.83 -183.80 85.79
N PRO A 410 -54.99 -184.41 86.15
CA PRO A 410 -54.99 -185.80 86.64
C PRO A 410 -55.17 -186.96 85.63
N GLU A 411 -55.90 -186.81 84.52
CA GLU A 411 -56.41 -187.98 83.75
C GLU A 411 -55.67 -188.32 82.44
N GLU A 412 -54.74 -187.48 81.95
CA GLU A 412 -54.04 -187.73 80.67
C GLU A 412 -53.20 -189.04 80.67
N GLN A 413 -52.87 -189.56 81.86
CA GLN A 413 -52.14 -190.81 82.08
C GLN A 413 -52.86 -192.05 81.50
N GLN A 414 -54.20 -192.07 81.35
CA GLN A 414 -54.93 -193.24 80.82
C GLN A 414 -54.93 -193.35 79.28
N MET A 415 -54.60 -192.28 78.55
CA MET A 415 -54.71 -192.26 77.07
C MET A 415 -53.41 -192.60 76.34
N ALA A 416 -52.30 -192.79 77.07
CA ALA A 416 -51.02 -193.23 76.50
C ALA A 416 -51.08 -194.69 75.99
N ASP A 417 -51.44 -195.65 76.86
CA ASP A 417 -51.29 -197.09 76.60
C ASP A 417 -52.15 -197.62 75.44
N LYS A 418 -53.31 -197.00 75.17
CA LYS A 418 -54.17 -197.41 74.04
C LYS A 418 -53.57 -197.03 72.68
N LYS A 419 -52.60 -196.12 72.63
CA LYS A 419 -52.01 -195.57 71.39
C LYS A 419 -51.04 -196.53 70.70
N GLU A 420 -50.47 -197.50 71.42
CA GLU A 420 -49.46 -198.40 70.86
C GLU A 420 -50.05 -199.46 69.89
N LYS A 421 -51.29 -199.92 70.14
CA LYS A 421 -51.94 -200.97 69.33
C LYS A 421 -52.13 -200.61 67.85
N ILE A 422 -52.21 -199.32 67.51
CA ILE A 422 -52.41 -198.84 66.13
C ILE A 422 -51.08 -198.79 65.34
N LYS A 423 -49.93 -198.72 66.03
CA LYS A 423 -48.61 -198.43 65.43
C LYS A 423 -48.11 -199.52 64.47
N LYS A 424 -48.63 -200.75 64.55
CA LYS A 424 -48.27 -201.87 63.65
C LYS A 424 -49.03 -201.90 62.30
N ALA A 425 -50.19 -201.26 62.17
CA ALA A 425 -51.02 -201.39 60.95
C ALA A 425 -50.58 -200.45 59.79
N SER A 426 -49.95 -199.33 60.09
CA SER A 426 -49.71 -198.24 59.11
C SER A 426 -48.55 -198.50 58.12
N MET A 427 -47.66 -199.47 58.41
CA MET A 427 -46.43 -199.69 57.64
C MET A 427 -46.63 -200.31 56.24
N GLY A 428 -47.72 -201.05 56.00
CA GLY A 428 -47.87 -201.84 54.77
C GLY A 428 -48.16 -201.03 53.51
N SER A 429 -49.30 -200.33 53.47
CA SER A 429 -49.90 -199.86 52.21
C SER A 429 -49.22 -198.66 51.55
N LYS A 430 -48.20 -198.04 52.18
CA LYS A 430 -47.41 -196.95 51.57
C LYS A 430 -46.70 -197.36 50.28
N GLN A 431 -46.49 -198.66 50.04
CA GLN A 431 -45.92 -199.18 48.79
C GLN A 431 -46.76 -198.88 47.55
N LYS A 432 -48.09 -198.76 47.67
CA LYS A 432 -49.00 -198.69 46.50
C LYS A 432 -49.00 -197.33 45.77
N LEU A 433 -48.35 -196.31 46.36
CA LEU A 433 -48.18 -194.98 45.76
C LEU A 433 -47.25 -195.00 44.53
N ASN A 434 -46.31 -195.95 44.46
CA ASN A 434 -45.16 -195.85 43.54
C ASN A 434 -45.46 -196.25 42.09
N GLN A 435 -46.57 -196.94 41.81
CA GLN A 435 -46.92 -197.37 40.44
C GLN A 435 -47.67 -196.29 39.64
N LEU A 436 -48.09 -195.19 40.28
CA LEU A 436 -48.85 -194.11 39.63
C LEU A 436 -48.03 -193.30 38.59
N ASN A 437 -46.70 -193.42 38.59
CA ASN A 437 -45.81 -192.53 37.84
C ASN A 437 -45.42 -193.02 36.43
N ILE A 438 -45.58 -194.31 36.11
CA ILE A 438 -45.09 -194.86 34.82
C ILE A 438 -46.12 -194.68 33.69
N ALA A 439 -47.38 -195.07 33.93
CA ALA A 439 -48.43 -195.06 32.90
C ALA A 439 -48.71 -193.66 32.30
N LYS A 440 -48.41 -192.58 33.05
CA LYS A 440 -48.55 -191.19 32.62
C LYS A 440 -47.69 -190.81 31.41
N VAL A 441 -46.60 -191.54 31.14
CA VAL A 441 -45.60 -191.18 30.13
C VAL A 441 -45.90 -191.76 28.74
N GLN A 442 -46.63 -192.87 28.64
CA GLN A 442 -46.78 -193.62 27.38
C GLN A 442 -48.00 -193.17 26.54
N LEU A 443 -49.16 -192.96 27.16
CA LEU A 443 -50.39 -192.52 26.47
C LEU A 443 -50.28 -191.14 25.82
N ALA A 444 -49.32 -190.30 26.25
CA ALA A 444 -49.01 -189.02 25.61
C ALA A 444 -48.45 -189.18 24.17
N LYS A 445 -48.07 -190.39 23.75
CA LYS A 445 -47.57 -190.68 22.40
C LYS A 445 -48.68 -191.12 21.43
N GLU A 446 -49.63 -191.93 21.90
CA GLU A 446 -50.75 -192.45 21.10
C GLU A 446 -51.68 -191.34 20.57
N VAL A 447 -51.73 -190.20 21.27
CA VAL A 447 -52.50 -189.00 20.87
C VAL A 447 -52.03 -188.40 19.54
N GLU A 448 -50.75 -188.59 19.16
CA GLU A 448 -50.22 -188.04 17.91
C GLU A 448 -50.27 -189.03 16.74
N ASP A 449 -50.11 -190.34 17.00
CA ASP A 449 -50.25 -191.37 15.97
C ASP A 449 -51.73 -191.51 15.50
N MET A 450 -52.70 -191.45 16.42
CA MET A 450 -54.12 -191.54 16.08
C MET A 450 -54.65 -190.33 15.29
N LYS A 451 -53.97 -189.17 15.33
CA LYS A 451 -54.27 -188.04 14.43
C LYS A 451 -54.01 -188.39 12.97
N GLN A 452 -52.96 -189.17 12.66
CA GLN A 452 -52.64 -189.52 11.27
C GLN A 452 -53.63 -190.54 10.69
N GLN A 453 -54.20 -191.42 11.52
CA GLN A 453 -55.29 -192.32 11.09
C GLN A 453 -56.58 -191.58 10.71
N ARG A 454 -56.82 -190.39 11.28
CA ARG A 454 -58.01 -189.58 10.99
C ARG A 454 -58.10 -189.19 9.51
N GLU A 455 -56.96 -188.86 8.90
CA GLU A 455 -56.88 -188.35 7.53
C GLU A 455 -56.85 -189.49 6.47
N GLU A 456 -56.34 -190.68 6.81
CA GLU A 456 -56.40 -191.85 5.89
C GLU A 456 -57.80 -192.50 5.83
N GLN A 457 -58.58 -192.43 6.93
CA GLN A 457 -59.95 -192.94 6.97
C GLN A 457 -60.95 -192.09 6.17
N GLU A 458 -60.75 -190.77 6.09
CA GLU A 458 -61.58 -189.87 5.26
C GLU A 458 -61.54 -190.26 3.77
N VAL A 459 -60.40 -190.78 3.28
CA VAL A 459 -60.26 -191.29 1.90
C VAL A 459 -60.98 -192.64 1.71
N ARG A 460 -60.87 -193.58 2.66
CA ARG A 460 -61.48 -194.92 2.53
C ARG A 460 -63.00 -194.95 2.70
N LEU A 461 -63.58 -194.09 3.54
CA LEU A 461 -65.05 -194.04 3.68
C LEU A 461 -65.72 -193.20 2.59
N SER A 462 -65.00 -192.28 1.94
CA SER A 462 -65.52 -191.55 0.77
C SER A 462 -65.86 -192.49 -0.40
N SER A 463 -65.09 -193.56 -0.62
CA SER A 463 -65.42 -194.60 -1.60
C SER A 463 -66.49 -195.58 -1.12
N LEU A 464 -66.58 -195.87 0.19
CA LEU A 464 -67.63 -196.73 0.74
C LEU A 464 -69.03 -196.07 0.70
N ARG A 465 -69.09 -194.74 0.79
CA ARG A 465 -70.31 -193.90 0.67
C ARG A 465 -71.14 -194.31 -0.56
N SER A 466 -70.50 -194.39 -1.72
CA SER A 466 -71.13 -194.69 -3.00
C SER A 466 -71.61 -196.15 -3.16
N TRP A 467 -71.05 -197.12 -2.43
CA TRP A 467 -71.42 -198.54 -2.58
C TRP A 467 -72.66 -198.93 -1.76
N TYR A 468 -72.78 -198.43 -0.53
CA TYR A 468 -73.96 -198.71 0.31
C TYR A 468 -75.18 -197.88 -0.08
N GLU A 469 -75.00 -196.67 -0.63
CA GLU A 469 -76.04 -195.90 -1.32
C GLU A 469 -76.67 -196.71 -2.48
N GLY A 470 -75.93 -197.66 -3.09
CA GLY A 470 -76.46 -198.58 -4.09
C GLY A 470 -77.18 -199.83 -3.55
N ARG A 471 -76.97 -200.24 -2.29
CA ARG A 471 -77.39 -201.57 -1.80
C ARG A 471 -78.49 -201.57 -0.73
N LEU A 472 -78.52 -200.63 0.21
CA LEU A 472 -79.60 -200.61 1.22
C LEU A 472 -80.92 -200.05 0.64
N HIS A 473 -80.86 -199.22 -0.41
CA HIS A 473 -82.03 -198.80 -1.19
C HIS A 473 -82.72 -199.97 -1.95
N LEU A 474 -82.09 -201.15 -2.02
CA LEU A 474 -82.75 -202.43 -2.32
C LEU A 474 -83.11 -203.20 -1.04
N GLN A 475 -82.14 -203.48 -0.15
CA GLN A 475 -82.35 -204.48 0.91
C GLN A 475 -83.39 -204.11 1.98
N ASP A 476 -83.52 -202.84 2.41
CA ASP A 476 -84.59 -202.46 3.35
C ASP A 476 -85.85 -201.94 2.63
N ARG A 477 -85.79 -201.84 1.30
CA ARG A 477 -86.97 -201.92 0.44
C ARG A 477 -87.50 -203.37 0.33
N GLU A 478 -86.76 -204.37 0.83
CA GLU A 478 -87.22 -205.75 1.03
C GLU A 478 -87.56 -206.07 2.51
N ILE A 479 -86.98 -205.38 3.50
CA ILE A 479 -87.53 -205.34 4.89
C ILE A 479 -88.85 -204.55 4.98
N ARG A 480 -89.17 -203.74 3.95
CA ARG A 480 -90.43 -203.00 3.73
C ARG A 480 -91.71 -203.73 4.16
N GLU A 481 -91.77 -205.04 4.00
CA GLU A 481 -92.95 -205.88 4.30
C GLU A 481 -92.67 -206.97 5.35
N LEU A 482 -91.54 -206.91 6.06
CA LEU A 482 -91.01 -207.99 6.92
C LEU A 482 -90.75 -207.62 8.39
N LYS A 483 -91.09 -206.40 8.86
CA LYS A 483 -90.90 -206.04 10.29
C LYS A 483 -91.91 -205.05 10.89
N ASP A 484 -93.15 -204.98 10.39
CA ASP A 484 -94.30 -204.33 11.07
C ASP A 484 -94.75 -205.10 12.33
N HIS A 485 -93.80 -205.37 13.24
CA HIS A 485 -93.87 -206.45 14.23
C HIS A 485 -92.84 -206.32 15.40
N ARG A 486 -92.28 -205.12 15.75
CA ARG A 486 -91.27 -205.06 16.86
C ARG A 486 -91.19 -203.88 17.86
N ASN A 487 -90.51 -202.74 17.58
CA ASN A 487 -89.95 -201.86 18.65
C ASN A 487 -89.45 -200.45 18.18
N GLU A 488 -88.90 -199.62 19.11
CA GLU A 488 -87.86 -198.54 18.94
C GLU A 488 -88.21 -197.01 18.77
N GLN A 489 -87.17 -196.15 18.63
CA GLN A 489 -87.11 -194.66 18.73
C GLN A 489 -86.28 -194.05 17.52
N PRO A 490 -85.22 -193.17 17.56
CA PRO A 490 -84.58 -192.21 18.51
C PRO A 490 -84.16 -190.81 17.86
N GLN A 491 -83.15 -190.08 18.42
CA GLN A 491 -82.29 -189.00 17.79
C GLN A 491 -82.88 -187.55 17.60
N ARG A 492 -82.18 -186.42 17.26
CA ARG A 492 -80.76 -186.06 16.91
C ARG A 492 -80.38 -184.53 17.01
N ASN A 493 -79.10 -184.20 17.27
CA ASN A 493 -78.17 -183.16 16.69
C ASN A 493 -78.46 -181.62 16.55
N GLU A 494 -77.44 -180.92 15.97
CA GLU A 494 -77.18 -179.50 15.57
C GLU A 494 -78.17 -178.91 14.51
N PRO A 495 -78.08 -177.65 13.93
CA PRO A 495 -77.01 -176.63 13.94
C PRO A 495 -77.47 -175.12 14.07
N HIS A 496 -77.25 -174.28 13.03
CA HIS A 496 -77.01 -172.82 13.06
C HIS A 496 -78.16 -171.95 12.51
N ASP A 497 -78.04 -170.62 12.72
CA ASP A 497 -78.71 -169.50 11.99
C ASP A 497 -80.19 -169.18 12.32
N GLN A 498 -80.63 -167.99 11.84
CA GLN A 498 -81.89 -167.30 12.10
C GLN A 498 -82.08 -166.81 13.56
N GLY A 499 -83.17 -166.09 13.84
CA GLY A 499 -83.30 -165.29 15.07
C GLY A 499 -84.59 -165.51 15.89
N ASN A 500 -84.70 -164.71 16.96
CA ASN A 500 -85.88 -164.41 17.79
C ASN A 500 -86.13 -165.23 19.10
N ASN A 501 -86.46 -164.50 20.19
CA ASN A 501 -87.12 -164.90 21.47
C ASN A 501 -86.51 -165.88 22.55
N LYS A 502 -86.12 -165.30 23.70
CA LYS A 502 -86.57 -165.55 25.13
C LYS A 502 -86.48 -166.91 25.90
N LEU A 503 -85.68 -166.92 27.00
CA LEU A 503 -85.87 -167.46 28.41
C LEU A 503 -85.93 -168.98 28.86
N PHE A 504 -84.99 -169.37 29.77
CA PHE A 504 -85.10 -170.13 31.10
C PHE A 504 -85.19 -171.71 31.35
N ARG A 505 -84.23 -172.25 32.19
CA ARG A 505 -84.24 -173.28 33.33
C ARG A 505 -84.44 -174.87 33.28
N ALA A 506 -83.36 -175.64 33.66
CA ALA A 506 -83.12 -176.62 34.82
C ALA A 506 -83.56 -178.16 35.05
N ALA A 507 -82.56 -179.07 35.32
CA ALA A 507 -82.38 -180.23 36.30
C ALA A 507 -83.22 -181.61 36.24
N PRO A 508 -83.15 -182.69 37.12
CA PRO A 508 -82.17 -183.30 38.12
C PRO A 508 -82.10 -184.91 38.39
N HIS A 509 -80.95 -185.49 38.86
CA HIS A 509 -80.70 -186.72 39.76
C HIS A 509 -81.16 -188.22 39.45
N ARG A 510 -80.78 -189.38 40.12
CA ARG A 510 -80.34 -189.77 41.53
C ARG A 510 -79.81 -191.29 41.77
N GLN A 511 -79.25 -191.62 42.97
CA GLN A 511 -79.10 -192.97 43.71
C GLN A 511 -78.06 -194.05 43.18
N HIS A 512 -77.59 -195.19 43.81
CA HIS A 512 -77.50 -195.93 45.15
C HIS A 512 -76.55 -197.21 45.05
N HIS A 513 -76.20 -198.17 45.98
CA HIS A 513 -76.21 -198.48 47.48
C HIS A 513 -75.33 -199.74 47.90
N ALA A 514 -75.34 -200.17 49.20
CA ALA A 514 -75.11 -201.53 49.82
C ALA A 514 -73.66 -202.10 50.13
N HIS A 515 -73.37 -203.13 50.99
CA HIS A 515 -74.20 -203.93 51.96
C HIS A 515 -73.64 -204.47 53.36
N PRO A 516 -72.91 -205.62 53.58
CA PRO A 516 -73.29 -206.59 54.68
C PRO A 516 -72.22 -207.36 55.56
N GLY A 517 -72.65 -207.94 56.72
CA GLY A 517 -72.19 -209.26 57.33
C GLY A 517 -71.19 -209.30 58.53
N VAL A 518 -70.95 -210.38 59.35
CA VAL A 518 -71.62 -211.69 59.72
C VAL A 518 -71.00 -212.33 61.03
N GLY A 519 -71.80 -212.98 61.94
CA GLY A 519 -71.41 -214.10 62.88
C GLY A 519 -70.80 -213.78 64.27
N TRP A 520 -70.93 -214.60 65.33
CA TRP A 520 -71.63 -215.88 65.60
C TRP A 520 -72.25 -215.87 67.02
#